data_AF-T1DSC5-F1
#
_entry.id   AF-T1DSC5-F1
#
_cell.length_a   1.000
_cell.length_b   1.000
_cell.length_c   1.000
_cell.angle_alpha   90.00
_cell.angle_beta   90.00
_cell.angle_gamma   90.00
#
_symmetry.space_group_name_H-M   'P 1'
#
loop_
_entity.id
_entity.type
_entity.pdbx_description
1 polymer ?
#
loop_
_entity_poly.entity_id
_entity_poly.type
_entity_poly.pdbx_seq_one_letter_code
_entity_poly.pdbx_strand_id
1 'polypeptide(L)'
;RTLDQMNVTQGISLIKSNRKALLCDEQRGYSAVNALFSDADRCRLQEISLFPEIPLHLALPKGSPYKDLFHVTLLKIIEHGVMQYERRRWLPDKPRCVVNEVKMPELNLDQTASVFLLLLVGIIGSMIVLLLEILVNRLISRDKQ
;
A
#
# COMPACT_ATOMS: atom_id res chain seq x y z
N ARG A 1 19.83 0.19 21.77
CA ARG A 1 18.57 -0.50 21.37
C ARG A 1 18.98 -1.80 20.70
N THR A 2 18.71 -2.93 21.34
CA THR A 2 18.99 -4.26 20.80
C THR A 2 17.92 -4.61 19.77
N LEU A 3 18.32 -5.05 18.58
CA LEU A 3 17.42 -5.73 17.66
C LEU A 3 17.18 -7.12 18.25
N ASP A 4 15.96 -7.35 18.71
CA ASP A 4 15.57 -8.64 19.27
C ASP A 4 15.47 -9.67 18.14
N GLN A 5 16.29 -10.72 18.19
CA GLN A 5 16.31 -11.75 17.15
C GLN A 5 15.19 -12.75 17.41
N MET A 6 14.34 -12.94 16.42
CA MET A 6 13.20 -13.86 16.49
C MET A 6 12.99 -14.56 15.15
N ASN A 7 12.20 -15.64 15.16
CA ASN A 7 11.84 -16.32 13.93
C ASN A 7 10.90 -15.45 13.07
N VAL A 8 11.00 -15.55 11.75
CA VAL A 8 10.21 -14.77 10.79
C VAL A 8 8.71 -14.98 11.01
N THR A 9 8.29 -16.23 11.27
CA THR A 9 6.87 -16.56 11.53
C THR A 9 6.34 -15.88 12.79
N GLN A 10 7.14 -15.86 13.85
CA GLN A 10 6.81 -15.17 15.09
C GLN A 10 6.77 -13.65 14.88
N GLY A 11 7.78 -13.09 14.21
CA GLY A 11 7.83 -11.66 13.89
C GLY A 11 6.63 -11.18 13.07
N ILE A 12 6.19 -11.97 12.10
CA ILE A 12 5.04 -11.67 11.25
C ILE A 12 3.71 -11.70 12.04
N SER A 13 3.56 -12.60 13.00
CA SER A 13 2.39 -12.59 13.90
C SER A 13 2.34 -11.34 14.81
N LEU A 14 3.51 -10.79 15.15
CA LEU A 14 3.64 -9.56 15.92
C LEU A 14 3.35 -8.30 15.10
N ILE A 15 3.59 -8.32 13.79
CA ILE A 15 3.19 -7.23 12.89
C ILE A 15 1.67 -7.06 12.92
N LYS A 16 0.92 -8.17 12.89
CA LYS A 16 -0.55 -8.16 12.91
C LYS A 16 -1.14 -7.64 14.23
N SER A 17 -0.51 -7.96 15.36
CA SER A 17 -1.04 -7.66 16.69
C SER A 17 -0.52 -6.34 17.29
N ASN A 18 0.73 -5.96 17.02
CA ASN A 18 1.46 -5.08 17.93
C ASN A 18 2.14 -3.86 17.28
N ARG A 19 1.74 -3.46 16.06
CA ARG A 19 2.31 -2.29 15.32
C ARG A 19 3.85 -2.22 15.39
N LYS A 20 4.53 -3.36 15.26
CA LYS A 20 6.00 -3.45 15.15
C LYS A 20 6.42 -3.62 13.70
N ALA A 21 7.64 -3.17 13.38
CA ALA A 21 8.28 -3.45 12.11
C ALA A 21 9.22 -4.66 12.25
N LEU A 22 9.29 -5.49 11.21
CA LEU A 22 10.21 -6.62 11.12
C LEU A 22 11.19 -6.38 9.97
N LEU A 23 12.48 -6.50 10.25
CA LEU A 23 13.50 -6.56 9.22
C LEU A 23 13.75 -8.04 8.88
N CYS A 24 13.53 -8.42 7.63
CA CYS A 24 13.80 -9.77 7.14
C CYS A 24 14.17 -9.74 5.66
N ASP A 25 14.70 -10.86 5.16
CA ASP A 25 14.88 -11.07 3.72
C ASP A 25 13.52 -11.07 3.03
N GLU A 26 13.41 -10.31 1.94
CA GLU A 26 12.21 -10.15 1.11
C GLU A 26 11.58 -11.51 0.76
N GLN A 27 12.41 -12.48 0.36
CA GLN A 27 11.92 -13.78 -0.12
C GLN A 27 11.29 -14.60 1.01
N ARG A 28 11.90 -14.55 2.20
CA ARG A 28 11.36 -15.21 3.40
C ARG A 28 10.12 -14.47 3.91
N GLY A 29 10.15 -13.14 3.87
CA GLY A 29 9.03 -12.29 4.22
C GLY A 29 7.81 -12.59 3.36
N TYR A 30 7.97 -12.64 2.04
CA TYR A 30 6.89 -12.90 1.08
C TYR A 30 6.27 -14.29 1.26
N SER A 31 7.10 -15.32 1.42
CA SER A 31 6.62 -16.68 1.70
C SER A 31 5.75 -16.73 2.96
N ALA A 32 6.25 -16.13 4.06
CA ALA A 32 5.55 -16.16 5.33
C ALA A 32 4.30 -15.25 5.35
N VAL A 33 4.32 -14.09 4.68
CA VAL A 33 3.14 -13.24 4.50
C VAL A 33 2.06 -13.97 3.70
N ASN A 34 2.41 -14.59 2.58
CA ASN A 34 1.44 -15.35 1.78
C ASN A 34 0.83 -16.54 2.55
N ALA A 35 1.56 -17.12 3.51
CA ALA A 35 1.06 -18.22 4.33
C ALA A 35 0.22 -17.79 5.55
N LEU A 36 0.52 -16.63 6.16
CA LEU A 36 -0.04 -16.21 7.45
C LEU A 36 -1.08 -15.08 7.34
N PHE A 37 -1.05 -14.29 6.27
CA PHE A 37 -1.90 -13.10 6.14
C PHE A 37 -3.10 -13.38 5.23
N SER A 38 -4.26 -12.85 5.64
CA SER A 38 -5.44 -12.78 4.76
C SER A 38 -5.27 -11.67 3.72
N ASP A 39 -6.04 -11.68 2.65
CA ASP A 39 -5.97 -10.67 1.58
C ASP A 39 -6.14 -9.23 2.10
N ALA A 40 -7.06 -9.02 3.05
CA ALA A 40 -7.24 -7.72 3.68
C ALA A 40 -6.01 -7.27 4.50
N ASP A 41 -5.31 -8.20 5.15
CA ASP A 41 -4.11 -7.90 5.92
C ASP A 41 -2.93 -7.59 4.99
N ARG A 42 -2.81 -8.32 3.86
CA ARG A 42 -1.77 -8.08 2.84
C ARG A 42 -1.87 -6.68 2.26
N CYS A 43 -3.08 -6.19 2.02
CA CYS A 43 -3.31 -4.84 1.50
C CYS A 43 -3.00 -3.71 2.49
N ARG A 44 -3.01 -4.00 3.80
CA ARG A 44 -2.64 -3.05 4.85
C ARG A 44 -1.15 -3.06 5.18
N LEU A 45 -0.42 -4.07 4.70
CA LEU A 45 1.00 -4.21 4.96
C LEU A 45 1.80 -3.24 4.09
N GLN A 46 2.66 -2.45 4.72
CA GLN A 46 3.59 -1.59 4.02
C GLN A 46 4.99 -2.19 4.09
N GLU A 47 5.62 -2.32 2.94
CA GLU A 47 6.99 -2.79 2.78
C GLU A 47 7.90 -1.59 2.49
N ILE A 48 9.09 -1.59 3.10
CA ILE A 48 10.14 -0.60 2.86
C ILE A 48 11.45 -1.36 2.67
N SER A 49 12.09 -1.19 1.52
CA SER A 49 13.43 -1.74 1.29
C SER A 49 14.47 -0.83 1.95
N LEU A 50 15.12 -1.35 3.00
CA LEU A 50 16.16 -0.61 3.73
C LEU A 50 17.54 -0.74 3.07
N PHE A 51 17.78 -1.84 2.35
CA PHE A 51 19.07 -2.16 1.74
C PHE A 51 18.90 -2.39 0.24
N PRO A 52 19.84 -1.94 -0.59
CA PRO A 52 19.81 -2.23 -2.01
C PRO A 52 19.98 -3.73 -2.25
N GLU A 53 19.39 -4.23 -3.35
CA GLU A 53 19.62 -5.59 -3.81
C GLU A 53 21.10 -5.76 -4.20
N ILE A 54 21.77 -6.70 -3.53
CA ILE A 54 23.17 -7.04 -3.83
C ILE A 54 23.15 -8.27 -4.75
N PRO A 55 23.78 -8.23 -5.93
CA PRO A 55 23.83 -9.37 -6.81
C PRO A 55 24.61 -10.53 -6.17
N LEU A 56 24.07 -11.75 -6.31
CA LEU A 56 24.74 -12.96 -5.87
C LEU A 56 25.83 -13.35 -6.87
N HIS A 57 27.03 -13.65 -6.37
CA HIS A 57 28.17 -14.09 -7.18
C HIS A 57 28.64 -15.48 -6.76
N LEU A 58 29.21 -16.22 -7.71
CA LEU A 58 29.87 -17.49 -7.44
C LEU A 58 31.25 -17.25 -6.82
N ALA A 59 31.48 -17.81 -5.64
CA ALA A 59 32.77 -17.76 -4.97
C ALA A 59 33.69 -18.87 -5.50
N LEU A 60 34.83 -18.51 -6.08
CA LEU A 60 35.85 -19.44 -6.57
C LEU A 60 37.20 -19.19 -5.87
N PRO A 61 38.05 -20.23 -5.72
CA PRO A 61 39.41 -20.06 -5.24
C PRO A 61 40.22 -19.08 -6.10
N LYS A 62 41.05 -18.26 -5.46
CA LYS A 62 41.97 -17.35 -6.17
C LYS A 62 42.89 -18.15 -7.09
N GLY A 63 42.96 -17.77 -8.36
CA GLY A 63 43.77 -18.47 -9.37
C GLY A 63 43.15 -19.74 -9.96
N SER A 64 41.88 -20.03 -9.70
CA SER A 64 41.20 -21.18 -10.31
C SER A 64 41.16 -21.05 -11.84
N PRO A 65 41.58 -22.09 -12.60
CA PRO A 65 41.51 -22.08 -14.07
C PRO A 65 40.07 -22.11 -14.59
N TYR A 66 39.09 -22.43 -13.73
CA TYR A 66 37.68 -22.50 -14.10
C TYR A 66 36.96 -21.15 -14.06
N LYS A 67 37.63 -20.08 -13.60
CA LYS A 67 37.01 -18.75 -13.45
C LYS A 67 36.31 -18.29 -14.74
N ASP A 68 37.02 -18.37 -15.86
CA ASP A 68 36.50 -17.89 -17.15
C ASP A 68 35.40 -18.80 -17.68
N LEU A 69 35.52 -20.11 -17.46
CA LEU A 69 34.49 -21.08 -17.83
C LEU A 69 33.18 -20.81 -17.08
N PHE A 70 33.22 -20.64 -15.77
CA PHE A 70 32.04 -20.32 -14.97
C PHE A 70 31.47 -18.95 -15.32
N HIS A 71 32.33 -17.96 -15.60
CA HIS A 71 31.90 -16.63 -16.01
C HIS A 71 31.11 -16.66 -17.33
N VAL A 72 31.68 -17.28 -18.38
CA VAL A 72 31.00 -17.41 -19.69
C VAL A 72 29.73 -18.22 -19.58
N THR A 73 29.74 -19.30 -18.79
CA THR A 73 28.55 -20.15 -18.61
C THR A 73 27.45 -19.39 -17.88
N LEU A 74 27.77 -18.64 -16.82
CA LEU A 74 26.80 -17.85 -16.08
C LEU A 74 26.17 -16.75 -16.95
N LEU A 75 26.98 -16.06 -17.76
CA LEU A 75 26.49 -15.06 -18.71
C LEU A 75 25.48 -15.67 -19.68
N LYS A 76 25.78 -16.85 -20.26
CA LYS A 76 24.84 -17.56 -21.15
C LYS A 76 23.53 -17.90 -20.45
N ILE A 77 23.55 -18.37 -19.20
CA ILE A 77 22.34 -18.70 -18.43
C ILE A 77 21.49 -17.43 -18.20
N ILE A 78 22.13 -16.29 -17.95
CA ILE A 78 21.45 -14.99 -17.78
C ILE A 78 20.87 -14.50 -19.10
N GLU A 79 21.64 -14.52 -20.19
CA GLU A 79 21.21 -14.08 -21.53
C GLU A 79 20.03 -14.90 -22.06
N HIS A 80 20.02 -16.21 -21.82
CA HIS A 80 18.92 -17.09 -22.19
C HIS A 80 17.68 -16.92 -21.29
N GLY A 81 17.76 -16.12 -20.22
CA GLY A 81 16.65 -15.91 -19.28
C GLY A 81 16.37 -17.09 -18.34
N VAL A 82 17.21 -18.14 -18.34
CA VAL A 82 17.03 -19.31 -17.46
C VAL A 82 17.05 -18.91 -15.99
N MET A 83 17.91 -17.95 -15.62
CA MET A 83 17.92 -17.39 -14.26
C MET A 83 16.57 -16.78 -13.86
N GLN A 84 15.91 -16.07 -14.79
CA GLN A 84 14.61 -15.45 -14.50
C GLN A 84 13.49 -16.49 -14.41
N TYR A 85 13.56 -17.54 -15.23
CA TYR A 85 12.64 -18.67 -15.16
C TYR A 85 12.73 -19.40 -13.81
N GLU A 86 13.95 -19.78 -13.41
CA GLU A 86 14.17 -20.46 -12.12
C GLU A 86 13.78 -19.56 -10.94
N ARG A 87 14.06 -18.25 -11.03
CA ARG A 87 13.61 -17.28 -10.02
C ARG A 87 12.11 -17.33 -9.83
N ARG A 88 11.31 -17.23 -10.89
CA ARG A 88 9.84 -17.27 -10.82
C ARG A 88 9.30 -18.62 -10.35
N ARG A 89 10.04 -19.70 -10.58
CA ARG A 89 9.64 -21.05 -10.21
C ARG A 89 9.85 -21.35 -8.73
N TRP A 90 10.98 -20.92 -8.17
CA TRP A 90 11.38 -21.28 -6.81
C TRP A 90 11.14 -20.19 -5.78
N LEU A 91 11.21 -18.93 -6.19
CA LEU A 91 11.04 -17.81 -5.28
C LEU A 91 9.58 -17.33 -5.28
N PRO A 92 9.04 -17.00 -4.09
CA PRO A 92 7.70 -16.48 -4.01
C PRO A 92 7.62 -15.12 -4.70
N ASP A 93 6.64 -14.97 -5.57
CA ASP A 93 6.31 -13.66 -6.13
C ASP A 93 5.86 -12.71 -5.02
N LYS A 94 6.09 -11.43 -5.25
CA LYS A 94 5.62 -10.35 -4.38
C LYS A 94 4.14 -10.54 -4.06
N PRO A 95 3.73 -10.50 -2.77
CA PRO A 95 2.35 -10.66 -2.36
C PRO A 95 1.49 -9.59 -3.04
N ARG A 96 0.67 -10.02 -4.01
CA ARG A 96 -0.27 -9.12 -4.67
C ARG A 96 -1.47 -8.93 -3.76
N CYS A 97 -1.77 -7.67 -3.48
CA CYS A 97 -3.06 -7.29 -2.95
C CYS A 97 -4.09 -7.49 -4.08
N VAL A 98 -4.80 -8.62 -4.05
CA VAL A 98 -5.91 -8.92 -4.96
C VAL A 98 -7.12 -8.07 -4.56
N VAL A 99 -7.07 -6.79 -4.90
CA VAL A 99 -8.26 -5.94 -4.94
C VAL A 99 -9.01 -6.34 -6.22
N ASN A 100 -9.66 -7.51 -6.20
CA ASN A 100 -10.52 -7.95 -7.31
C ASN A 100 -11.78 -7.10 -7.46
N GLU A 101 -11.97 -6.13 -6.57
CA GLU A 101 -12.95 -5.08 -6.73
C GLU A 101 -12.17 -3.79 -6.70
N VAL A 102 -12.34 -2.96 -7.72
CA VAL A 102 -11.97 -1.55 -7.67
C VAL A 102 -12.66 -1.02 -6.41
N LYS A 103 -11.94 -1.00 -5.28
CA LYS A 103 -12.40 -0.38 -4.06
C LYS A 103 -12.29 1.11 -4.35
N MET A 104 -13.27 1.61 -5.11
CA MET A 104 -13.63 3.01 -5.14
C MET A 104 -13.49 3.47 -3.69
N PRO A 105 -12.71 4.52 -3.40
CA PRO A 105 -12.58 4.98 -2.02
C PRO A 105 -14.01 5.07 -1.48
N GLU A 106 -14.34 4.24 -0.49
CA GLU A 106 -15.64 4.29 0.17
C GLU A 106 -15.69 5.70 0.72
N LEU A 107 -16.41 6.58 0.02
CA LEU A 107 -16.57 7.97 0.40
C LEU A 107 -17.39 7.92 1.67
N ASN A 108 -16.68 7.86 2.80
CA ASN A 108 -17.28 7.98 4.10
C ASN A 108 -18.02 9.31 4.12
N LEU A 109 -19.31 9.28 4.44
CA LEU A 109 -20.18 10.46 4.53
C LEU A 109 -19.56 11.56 5.41
N ASP A 110 -18.72 11.17 6.35
CA ASP A 110 -17.93 12.03 7.24
C ASP A 110 -16.99 12.99 6.47
N GLN A 111 -16.39 12.54 5.36
CA GLN A 111 -15.52 13.39 4.53
C GLN A 111 -16.32 14.38 3.66
N THR A 112 -17.57 14.05 3.31
CA THR A 112 -18.46 14.91 2.51
C THR A 112 -19.41 15.77 3.35
N ALA A 113 -19.37 15.64 4.68
CA ALA A 113 -20.27 16.33 5.60
C ALA A 113 -20.19 17.86 5.46
N SER A 114 -19.01 18.40 5.14
CA SER A 114 -18.80 19.84 4.91
C SER A 114 -19.61 20.38 3.73
N VAL A 115 -19.74 19.61 2.65
CA VAL A 115 -20.50 20.00 1.44
C VAL A 115 -22.00 20.01 1.74
N PHE A 116 -22.50 19.01 2.46
CA PHE A 116 -23.90 18.96 2.88
C PHE A 116 -24.27 20.09 3.86
N LEU A 117 -23.37 20.46 4.77
CA LEU A 117 -23.57 21.60 5.67
C LEU A 117 -23.63 22.93 4.94
N LEU A 118 -22.72 23.16 3.97
CA LEU A 118 -22.75 24.35 3.12
C LEU A 118 -24.07 24.48 2.36
N LEU A 119 -24.58 23.36 1.83
CA LEU A 119 -25.85 23.32 1.12
C LEU A 119 -27.04 23.67 2.05
N LEU A 120 -27.07 23.13 3.27
CA LEU A 120 -28.10 23.46 4.26
C LEU A 120 -28.09 24.94 4.63
N VAL A 121 -26.91 25.52 4.89
CA VAL A 121 -26.79 26.95 5.21
C VAL A 121 -27.26 27.81 4.04
N GLY A 122 -26.94 27.43 2.80
CA GLY A 122 -27.40 28.13 1.60
C GLY A 122 -28.92 28.14 1.47
N ILE A 123 -29.58 27.00 1.71
CA ILE A 123 -31.05 26.89 1.69
C ILE A 123 -31.69 27.76 2.78
N ILE A 124 -31.17 27.69 4.01
CA ILE A 124 -31.69 28.48 5.13
C ILE A 124 -31.52 29.98 4.86
N GLY A 125 -30.35 30.40 4.36
CA GLY A 125 -30.08 31.78 4.01
C GLY A 125 -31.04 32.31 2.94
N SER A 126 -31.26 31.53 1.87
CA SER A 126 -32.20 31.90 0.80
C SER A 126 -33.63 32.06 1.32
N MET A 127 -34.08 31.14 2.18
CA MET A 127 -35.41 31.23 2.79
C MET A 127 -35.58 32.47 3.68
N ILE A 128 -34.54 32.86 4.44
CA ILE A 128 -34.56 34.07 5.27
C ILE A 128 -34.65 35.33 4.41
N VAL A 129 -33.86 35.42 3.33
CA VAL A 129 -33.89 36.57 2.41
C VAL A 129 -35.28 36.71 1.78
N LEU A 130 -35.87 35.61 1.31
CA LEU A 130 -37.23 35.61 0.76
C LEU A 130 -38.27 36.11 1.78
N LEU A 131 -38.19 35.65 3.04
CA LEU A 131 -39.11 36.09 4.09
C LEU A 131 -38.95 37.59 4.41
N LEU A 132 -37.72 38.10 4.42
CA LEU A 132 -37.45 39.52 4.62
C LEU A 132 -38.00 40.37 3.47
N GLU A 133 -37.80 39.95 2.21
CA GLU A 133 -38.37 40.63 1.05
C GLU A 133 -39.90 40.69 1.12
N ILE A 134 -40.55 39.58 1.47
CA ILE A 134 -42.01 39.53 1.63
C ILE A 134 -42.46 40.47 2.75
N LEU A 135 -41.76 40.48 3.90
CA LEU A 135 -42.11 41.35 5.03
C LEU A 135 -41.97 42.83 4.66
N VAL A 136 -40.85 43.22 4.05
CA VAL A 136 -40.60 44.60 3.61
C VAL A 136 -41.63 45.03 2.57
N ASN A 137 -41.92 44.19 1.58
CA ASN A 137 -42.93 44.50 0.57
C ASN A 137 -44.33 44.69 1.19
N ARG A 138 -44.70 43.86 2.17
CA ARG A 138 -45.99 44.02 2.87
C ARG A 138 -46.05 45.26 3.76
N LEU A 139 -44.95 45.66 4.39
CA LEU A 139 -44.89 46.89 5.20
C LEU A 139 -44.96 48.13 4.30
N ILE A 140 -44.21 48.17 3.20
CA ILE A 140 -44.25 49.27 2.22
C ILE A 140 -45.62 49.36 1.54
N SER A 141 -46.25 48.23 1.21
CA SER A 141 -47.60 48.22 0.63
C SER A 141 -48.68 48.68 1.62
N ARG A 142 -48.47 48.52 2.92
CA ARG A 142 -49.37 49.02 3.97
C ARG A 142 -49.21 50.52 4.23
N ASP A 143 -48.03 51.09 4.00
CA ASP A 143 -47.76 52.52 4.18
C ASP A 143 -48.22 53.36 2.98
N LYS A 144 -48.50 52.72 1.84
CA LYS A 144 -48.98 53.36 0.60
C LYS A 144 -50.52 53.37 0.45
N GLN A 145 -51.26 52.87 1.45
CA GLN A 145 -52.73 52.83 1.45
C GLN A 145 -53.32 53.77 2.50
#